data_AF-A0A357MSE3-F1
#
_entry.id   AF-A0A357MSE3-F1
#
_cell.length_a   1.000
_cell.length_b   1.000
_cell.length_c   1.000
_cell.angle_alpha   90.00
_cell.angle_beta   90.00
_cell.angle_gamma   90.00
#
_symmetry.space_group_name_H-M   'P 1'
#
loop_
_entity.id
_entity.type
_entity.pdbx_description
1 polymer ?
#
loop_
_entity_poly.entity_id
_entity_poly.type
_entity_poly.pdbx_seq_one_letter_code
_entity_poly.pdbx_strand_id
1 'polypeptide(L)'
;MKKIVLIALLLIFSNTVLAANTTIDTKAKNIAAKTNNLKPSLIKLAIEAFYNAKRLGVNTSKQILTVIDYSLPSTQKRLWVLDLNQEKILYSSMVAHGRNSGENHTTNFSNRIGSLQTSLGLFLTEG
;
A
#
# COMPACT_ATOMS: atom_id res chain seq x y z
N MET A 1 -21.72 -19.64 32.06
CA MET A 1 -20.32 -19.15 32.08
C MET A 1 -19.68 -19.11 30.68
N LYS A 2 -19.63 -20.21 29.91
CA LYS A 2 -18.98 -20.24 28.58
C LYS A 2 -19.51 -19.22 27.55
N LYS A 3 -20.82 -18.95 27.53
CA LYS A 3 -21.45 -17.97 26.61
C LYS A 3 -21.07 -16.50 26.89
N ILE A 4 -20.90 -16.13 28.17
CA ILE A 4 -20.54 -14.76 28.57
C ILE A 4 -19.08 -14.47 28.20
N VAL A 5 -18.19 -15.45 28.37
CA VAL A 5 -16.77 -15.34 27.99
C VAL A 5 -16.62 -15.17 26.47
N LEU A 6 -17.41 -15.90 25.66
CA LEU A 6 -17.35 -15.80 24.20
C LEU A 6 -17.82 -14.43 23.68
N ILE A 7 -18.89 -13.87 24.27
CA ILE A 7 -19.39 -12.52 23.92
C ILE A 7 -18.38 -11.43 24.29
N ALA A 8 -17.76 -11.54 25.48
CA ALA A 8 -16.74 -10.60 25.91
C ALA A 8 -15.51 -10.64 24.97
N LEU A 9 -15.04 -11.82 24.54
CA LEU A 9 -13.95 -11.94 23.57
C LEU A 9 -14.30 -11.33 22.21
N LEU A 10 -15.52 -11.56 21.70
CA LEU A 10 -15.96 -10.96 20.44
C LEU A 10 -15.97 -9.42 20.50
N LEU A 11 -16.46 -8.85 21.61
CA LEU A 11 -16.51 -7.40 21.83
C LEU A 11 -15.13 -6.77 21.97
N ILE A 12 -14.18 -7.46 22.60
CA ILE A 12 -12.79 -6.99 22.68
C ILE A 12 -12.14 -7.02 21.29
N PHE A 13 -12.35 -8.11 20.54
CA PHE A 13 -11.79 -8.26 19.20
C PHE A 13 -12.29 -7.20 18.23
N SER A 14 -13.60 -6.93 18.21
CA SER A 14 -14.19 -5.92 17.31
C SER A 14 -13.64 -4.50 17.57
N ASN A 15 -13.45 -4.12 18.83
CA ASN A 15 -12.87 -2.82 19.18
C ASN A 15 -11.41 -2.66 18.70
N THR A 16 -10.59 -3.73 18.80
CA THR A 16 -9.19 -3.67 18.36
C THR A 16 -9.06 -3.52 16.84
N VAL A 17 -9.91 -4.21 16.06
CA VAL A 17 -9.93 -4.10 14.60
C VAL A 17 -10.38 -2.69 14.18
N LEU A 18 -11.40 -2.13 14.83
CA LEU A 18 -11.90 -0.79 14.54
C LEU A 18 -10.85 0.29 14.84
N ALA A 19 -10.12 0.18 15.96
CA ALA A 19 -9.04 1.10 16.31
C ALA A 19 -7.87 1.02 15.33
N ALA A 20 -7.48 -0.18 14.89
CA ALA A 20 -6.44 -0.38 13.89
C ALA A 20 -6.82 0.24 12.53
N ASN A 21 -8.05 0.01 12.06
CA ASN A 21 -8.57 0.61 10.83
C ASN A 21 -8.56 2.14 10.90
N THR A 22 -9.03 2.70 12.01
CA THR A 22 -9.03 4.16 12.25
C THR A 22 -7.61 4.76 12.23
N THR A 23 -6.64 4.00 12.75
CA THR A 23 -5.22 4.41 12.75
C THR A 23 -4.65 4.43 11.33
N ILE A 24 -4.94 3.41 10.52
CA ILE A 24 -4.52 3.35 9.10
C ILE A 24 -5.17 4.49 8.30
N ASP A 25 -6.48 4.71 8.47
CA ASP A 25 -7.22 5.78 7.81
C ASP A 25 -6.62 7.16 8.13
N THR A 26 -6.31 7.42 9.40
CA THR A 26 -5.68 8.67 9.83
C THR A 26 -4.29 8.83 9.22
N LYS A 27 -3.44 7.81 9.30
CA LYS A 27 -2.10 7.82 8.72
C LYS A 27 -2.13 8.07 7.21
N ALA A 28 -3.06 7.43 6.50
CA ALA A 28 -3.23 7.61 5.06
C ALA A 28 -3.64 9.04 4.69
N LYS A 29 -4.56 9.65 5.44
CA LYS A 29 -4.97 11.06 5.26
C LYS A 29 -3.82 12.02 5.55
N ASN A 30 -3.05 11.79 6.61
CA ASN A 30 -1.91 12.63 6.98
C ASN A 30 -0.80 12.63 5.92
N ILE A 31 -0.51 11.46 5.33
CA ILE A 31 0.44 11.34 4.22
C ILE A 31 -0.13 12.02 2.97
N ALA A 32 -1.40 11.76 2.64
CA ALA A 32 -2.05 12.32 1.45
C ALA A 32 -2.11 13.85 1.49
N ALA A 33 -2.30 14.46 2.66
CA ALA A 33 -2.31 15.92 2.82
C ALA A 33 -0.99 16.60 2.39
N LYS A 34 0.09 15.84 2.20
CA LYS A 34 1.41 16.34 1.77
C LYS A 34 1.60 16.32 0.24
N THR A 35 0.59 15.92 -0.53
CA THR A 35 0.65 15.87 -2.00
C THR A 35 -0.73 15.94 -2.64
N ASN A 36 -0.85 16.56 -3.80
CA ASN A 36 -2.12 16.64 -4.53
C ASN A 36 -2.41 15.41 -5.40
N ASN A 37 -1.40 14.55 -5.63
CA ASN A 37 -1.46 13.51 -6.66
C ASN A 37 -1.51 12.08 -6.11
N LEU A 38 -1.50 11.89 -4.78
CA LEU A 38 -1.59 10.58 -4.15
C LEU A 38 -2.88 10.49 -3.32
N LYS A 39 -3.79 9.61 -3.75
CA LYS A 39 -5.10 9.46 -3.14
C LYS A 39 -4.99 8.80 -1.75
N PRO A 40 -5.69 9.31 -0.71
CA PRO A 40 -5.71 8.67 0.61
C PRO A 40 -6.12 7.19 0.56
N SER A 41 -7.07 6.84 -0.31
CA SER A 41 -7.52 5.45 -0.49
C SER A 41 -6.43 4.52 -1.02
N LEU A 42 -5.54 5.02 -1.90
CA LEU A 42 -4.41 4.24 -2.40
C LEU A 42 -3.34 4.04 -1.32
N ILE A 43 -3.05 5.09 -0.52
CA ILE A 43 -2.12 4.97 0.61
C ILE A 43 -2.65 3.97 1.63
N LYS A 44 -3.95 4.05 1.96
CA LYS A 44 -4.61 3.09 2.86
C LYS A 44 -4.43 1.67 2.36
N LEU A 45 -4.78 1.40 1.10
CA LEU A 45 -4.63 0.07 0.49
C LEU A 45 -3.18 -0.43 0.56
N ALA A 46 -2.22 0.44 0.29
CA ALA A 46 -0.81 0.07 0.33
C ALA A 46 -0.33 -0.23 1.77
N ILE A 47 -0.76 0.55 2.77
CA ILE A 47 -0.44 0.31 4.19
C ILE A 47 -1.08 -0.99 4.68
N GLU A 48 -2.33 -1.28 4.30
CA GLU A 48 -3.01 -2.55 4.61
C GLU A 48 -2.26 -3.74 4.00
N ALA A 49 -1.84 -3.65 2.73
CA ALA A 49 -1.06 -4.69 2.07
C ALA A 49 0.28 -4.93 2.79
N PHE A 50 0.97 -3.85 3.18
CA PHE A 50 2.23 -3.92 3.93
C PHE A 50 2.08 -4.64 5.27
N TYR A 51 1.08 -4.28 6.09
CA TYR A 51 0.87 -4.93 7.38
C TYR A 51 0.36 -6.37 7.25
N ASN A 52 -0.43 -6.66 6.21
CA ASN A 52 -0.81 -8.03 5.88
C ASN A 52 0.40 -8.89 5.56
N ALA A 53 1.34 -8.39 4.75
CA ALA A 53 2.58 -9.12 4.45
C ALA A 53 3.43 -9.36 5.70
N LYS A 54 3.58 -8.36 6.58
CA LYS A 54 4.28 -8.55 7.87
C LYS A 54 3.62 -9.61 8.74
N ARG A 55 2.28 -9.62 8.82
CA ARG A 55 1.53 -10.65 9.54
C ARG A 55 1.71 -12.05 8.94
N LEU A 56 1.95 -12.16 7.64
CA LEU A 56 2.26 -13.40 6.94
C LEU A 56 3.75 -13.80 7.02
N GLY A 57 4.56 -13.10 7.80
CA GLY A 57 5.96 -13.45 8.04
C GLY A 57 6.96 -12.81 7.08
N VAL A 58 6.54 -11.85 6.24
CA VAL A 58 7.50 -11.06 5.45
C VAL A 58 8.31 -10.18 6.39
N ASN A 59 9.59 -10.52 6.55
CA ASN A 59 10.47 -9.86 7.49
C ASN A 59 11.10 -8.61 6.86
N THR A 60 10.58 -7.44 7.23
CA THR A 60 11.22 -6.14 6.96
C THR A 60 11.26 -5.31 8.24
N SER A 61 12.47 -4.90 8.62
CA SER A 61 12.72 -3.99 9.73
C SER A 61 12.40 -2.54 9.36
N LYS A 62 12.46 -2.20 8.07
CA LYS A 62 12.19 -0.86 7.57
C LYS A 62 10.68 -0.62 7.48
N GLN A 63 10.24 0.53 7.99
CA GLN A 63 8.87 1.02 7.86
C GLN A 63 8.74 1.96 6.65
N ILE A 64 9.39 1.56 5.54
CA ILE A 64 9.42 2.28 4.28
C ILE A 64 8.57 1.53 3.26
N LEU A 65 7.69 2.26 2.58
CA LEU A 65 6.79 1.70 1.59
C LEU A 65 6.88 2.50 0.29
N THR A 66 7.16 1.84 -0.83
CA THR A 66 7.09 2.46 -2.16
C THR A 66 5.74 2.14 -2.79
N VAL A 67 5.04 3.18 -3.26
CA VAL A 67 3.74 3.08 -3.91
C VAL A 67 3.86 3.57 -5.34
N ILE A 68 3.31 2.81 -6.29
CA ILE A 68 3.18 3.22 -7.70
C ILE A 68 1.69 3.24 -8.08
N ASP A 69 1.19 4.38 -8.55
CA ASP A 69 -0.18 4.54 -9.05
C ASP A 69 -0.21 4.41 -10.58
N TYR A 70 -0.48 3.21 -11.09
CA TYR A 70 -0.59 2.97 -12.53
C TYR A 70 -1.87 3.53 -13.17
N SER A 71 -2.80 4.11 -12.39
CA SER A 71 -3.93 4.87 -12.96
C SER A 71 -3.49 6.20 -13.57
N LEU A 72 -2.31 6.70 -13.20
CA LEU A 72 -1.71 7.90 -13.76
C LEU A 72 -0.83 7.58 -14.99
N PRO A 73 -0.76 8.50 -15.98
CA PRO A 73 0.10 8.35 -17.13
C PRO A 73 1.59 8.33 -16.73
N SER A 74 2.42 7.68 -17.54
CA SER A 74 3.87 7.55 -17.31
C SER A 74 4.62 8.89 -17.32
N THR A 75 4.02 9.92 -17.93
CA THR A 75 4.52 11.30 -17.97
C THR A 75 4.26 12.11 -16.70
N GLN A 76 3.61 11.52 -15.68
CA GLN A 76 3.36 12.16 -14.40
C GLN A 76 4.08 11.45 -13.25
N LYS A 77 4.35 12.21 -12.18
CA LYS A 77 4.82 11.63 -10.92
C LYS A 77 3.77 10.65 -10.41
N ARG A 78 4.14 9.39 -10.37
CA ARG A 78 3.26 8.29 -9.98
C ARG A 78 3.94 7.25 -9.10
N LEU A 79 5.18 7.52 -8.67
CA LEU A 79 5.90 6.75 -7.66
C LEU A 79 6.13 7.63 -6.44
N TRP A 80 5.91 7.09 -5.25
CA TRP A 80 6.19 7.73 -3.97
C TRP A 80 6.88 6.76 -3.02
N VAL A 81 7.92 7.23 -2.34
CA VAL A 81 8.56 6.52 -1.22
C VAL A 81 8.05 7.14 0.08
N LEU A 82 7.43 6.33 0.92
CA LEU A 82 6.75 6.75 2.15
C LEU A 82 7.53 6.26 3.36
N ASP A 83 7.76 7.14 4.32
CA ASP A 83 8.13 6.77 5.69
C ASP A 83 6.85 6.65 6.51
N LEU A 84 6.50 5.42 6.92
CA LEU A 84 5.27 5.15 7.66
C LEU A 84 5.37 5.53 9.14
N ASN A 85 6.58 5.63 9.70
CA ASN A 85 6.79 6.07 11.08
C ASN A 85 6.64 7.58 11.19
N GLN A 86 7.27 8.32 10.29
CA GLN A 86 7.20 9.79 10.25
C GLN A 86 5.99 10.33 9.49
N GLU A 87 5.26 9.45 8.78
CA GLU A 87 4.12 9.78 7.93
C GLU A 87 4.50 10.75 6.80
N LYS A 88 5.72 10.65 6.26
CA LYS A 88 6.28 11.59 5.27
C LYS A 88 6.48 10.94 3.91
N ILE A 89 6.41 11.76 2.86
CA ILE A 89 6.88 11.40 1.52
C ILE A 89 8.37 11.74 1.47
N LEU A 90 9.22 10.73 1.34
CA LEU A 90 10.66 10.88 1.23
C LEU A 90 11.10 11.22 -0.20
N TYR A 91 10.40 10.66 -1.18
CA TYR A 91 10.75 10.82 -2.60
C TYR A 91 9.52 10.68 -3.49
N SER A 92 9.53 11.34 -4.65
CA SER A 92 8.51 11.18 -5.69
C SER A 92 9.11 11.29 -7.08
N SER A 93 8.68 10.44 -8.01
CA SER A 93 9.19 10.44 -9.39
C SER A 93 8.19 9.91 -10.41
N MET A 94 8.52 10.13 -11.69
CA MET A 94 7.97 9.37 -12.81
C MET A 94 8.60 7.98 -12.84
N VAL A 95 7.92 6.99 -13.39
CA VAL A 95 8.45 5.62 -13.51
C VAL A 95 7.93 4.97 -14.79
N ALA A 96 8.79 4.21 -15.47
CA ALA A 96 8.40 3.40 -16.62
C ALA A 96 7.48 2.23 -16.21
N HIS A 97 6.86 1.58 -17.18
CA HIS A 97 6.16 0.31 -17.02
C HIS A 97 6.67 -0.71 -18.05
N GLY A 98 6.26 -1.97 -17.93
CA GLY A 98 6.65 -3.02 -18.87
C GLY A 98 6.22 -2.71 -20.31
N ARG A 99 7.07 -3.05 -21.28
CA ARG A 99 6.87 -2.76 -22.72
C ARG A 99 5.47 -3.14 -23.23
N ASN A 100 4.92 -4.25 -22.76
CA ASN A 100 3.63 -4.77 -23.23
C ASN A 100 2.45 -4.36 -22.34
N SER A 101 2.63 -3.35 -21.47
CA SER A 101 1.60 -2.90 -20.54
C SER A 101 0.76 -1.72 -21.04
N GLY A 102 1.12 -1.12 -22.16
CA GLY A 102 0.44 0.03 -22.76
C GLY A 102 1.43 1.09 -23.22
N GLU A 103 0.90 2.24 -23.65
CA GLU A 103 1.67 3.38 -24.14
C GLU A 103 1.84 4.45 -23.04
N ASN A 104 1.12 5.57 -23.13
CA ASN A 104 1.17 6.58 -22.07
C ASN A 104 0.56 6.08 -20.75
N HIS A 105 -0.52 5.29 -20.84
CA HIS A 105 -1.20 4.66 -19.71
C HIS A 105 -0.95 3.15 -19.67
N THR A 106 -0.91 2.62 -18.45
CA THR A 106 -0.76 1.20 -18.19
C THR A 106 -2.15 0.56 -18.18
N THR A 107 -2.47 -0.21 -19.23
CA THR A 107 -3.80 -0.85 -19.42
C THR A 107 -3.75 -2.37 -19.28
N ASN A 108 -2.55 -2.98 -19.36
CA ASN A 108 -2.37 -4.41 -19.28
C ASN A 108 -1.30 -4.81 -18.26
N PHE A 109 -1.56 -5.88 -17.51
CA PHE A 109 -0.68 -6.39 -16.47
C PHE A 109 -0.56 -7.90 -16.56
N SER A 110 0.57 -8.46 -16.14
CA SER A 110 0.75 -9.91 -16.08
C SER A 110 1.81 -10.33 -15.09
N ASN A 111 1.60 -11.52 -14.51
CA ASN A 111 2.59 -12.23 -13.71
C ASN A 111 3.17 -13.44 -14.48
N ARG A 112 2.84 -13.60 -15.76
CA ARG A 112 3.42 -14.65 -16.61
C ARG A 112 4.85 -14.27 -16.98
N ILE A 113 5.76 -15.23 -16.80
CA ILE A 113 7.16 -15.13 -17.24
C ILE A 113 7.19 -14.82 -18.74
N GLY A 114 8.06 -13.89 -19.14
CA GLY A 114 8.23 -13.50 -20.54
C GLY A 114 7.15 -12.57 -21.12
N SER A 115 6.12 -12.18 -20.34
CA SER A 115 5.07 -11.28 -20.83
C SER A 115 5.57 -9.87 -21.19
N LEU A 116 6.67 -9.43 -20.59
CA LEU A 116 7.19 -8.05 -20.64
C LEU A 116 6.18 -7.01 -20.12
N GLN A 117 5.21 -7.45 -19.31
CA GLN A 117 4.20 -6.59 -18.69
C GLN A 117 4.59 -6.29 -17.25
N THR A 118 4.22 -5.12 -16.78
CA THR A 118 4.21 -4.80 -15.35
C THR A 118 3.34 -5.81 -14.60
N SER A 119 3.86 -6.31 -13.49
CA SER A 119 3.12 -7.13 -12.54
C SER A 119 2.42 -6.24 -11.50
N LEU A 120 1.18 -6.60 -11.13
CA LEU A 120 0.45 -5.96 -10.04
C LEU A 120 0.64 -6.76 -8.75
N GLY A 121 0.81 -6.05 -7.64
CA GLY A 121 0.88 -6.64 -6.32
C GLY A 121 1.91 -5.96 -5.42
N LEU A 122 2.17 -6.63 -4.30
CA LEU A 122 3.19 -6.22 -3.34
C LEU A 122 4.48 -6.98 -3.62
N PHE A 123 5.60 -6.25 -3.61
CA PHE A 123 6.94 -6.80 -3.82
C PHE A 123 7.81 -6.46 -2.62
N LEU A 124 8.62 -7.43 -2.19
CA LEU A 124 9.72 -7.17 -1.28
C LEU A 124 10.96 -6.86 -2.14
N THR A 125 11.54 -5.69 -1.95
CA THR A 125 12.77 -5.28 -2.63
C THR A 125 13.95 -5.40 -1.68
N GLU A 126 15.09 -5.87 -2.17
CA GLU A 126 16.34 -5.78 -1.43
C GLU A 126 16.81 -4.33 -1.38
N GLY A 127 17.22 -3.85 -0.20
CA GLY A 127 17.77 -2.51 -0.03
C GLY A 127 18.32 -2.25 1.36
#